data_AF-A0A7S2STE6-F1
#
_entry.id   AF-A0A7S2STE6-F1
#
_cell.length_a   1.000
_cell.length_b   1.000
_cell.length_c   1.000
_cell.angle_alpha   90.00
_cell.angle_beta   90.00
_cell.angle_gamma   90.00
#
_symmetry.space_group_name_H-M   'P 1'
#
loop_
_entity.id
_entity.type
_entity.pdbx_description
1 polymer ?
#
loop_
_entity_poly.entity_id
_entity_poly.type
_entity_poly.pdbx_seq_one_letter_code
_entity_poly.pdbx_strand_id
1 'polypeptide(L)'
;MASWREYVFEGGGQLAEEGKAEVVQASVQDKVTSLLGEANDMLVEYIMLMISNCKAMGDVATDLTELIGEAQSLEFAEWLGEYLQGASELQGDGAADDAEEAGKAEADQGEAEGA
;
A
#
# COMPACT_ATOMS: atom_id res chain seq x y z
N MET A 1 -4.35 -14.33 5.57
CA MET A 1 -3.96 -13.04 4.97
C MET A 1 -3.66 -13.30 3.51
N ALA A 2 -4.32 -12.61 2.58
CA ALA A 2 -4.00 -12.75 1.16
C ALA A 2 -2.54 -12.33 0.94
N SER A 3 -1.78 -13.11 0.18
CA SER A 3 -0.42 -12.74 -0.18
C SER A 3 -0.48 -11.46 -1.02
N TRP A 4 0.32 -10.44 -0.72
CA TRP A 4 0.35 -9.19 -1.50
C TRP A 4 0.53 -9.47 -2.99
N ARG A 5 1.21 -10.56 -3.35
CA ARG A 5 1.43 -11.02 -4.72
C ARG A 5 0.15 -11.31 -5.50
N GLU A 6 -0.89 -11.77 -4.82
CA GLU A 6 -2.19 -12.09 -5.41
C GLU A 6 -3.15 -10.90 -5.38
N TYR A 7 -2.78 -9.80 -4.74
CA TYR A 7 -3.61 -8.60 -4.68
C TYR A 7 -3.73 -7.97 -6.07
N VAL A 8 -4.97 -7.74 -6.48
CA VAL A 8 -5.34 -7.04 -7.70
C VAL A 8 -6.12 -5.81 -7.28
N PHE A 9 -5.65 -4.63 -7.68
CA PHE A 9 -6.39 -3.40 -7.48
C PHE A 9 -7.42 -3.23 -8.59
N GLU A 10 -8.69 -3.45 -8.26
CA GLU A 10 -9.81 -3.34 -9.22
C GLU A 10 -10.24 -1.88 -9.46
N GLY A 11 -9.75 -0.92 -8.67
CA GLY A 11 -10.08 0.50 -8.77
C GLY A 11 -9.28 1.26 -9.84
N GLY A 12 -8.52 0.58 -10.71
CA GLY A 12 -7.60 1.21 -11.67
C GLY A 12 -8.28 2.23 -12.60
N GLY A 13 -9.46 1.90 -13.12
CA GLY A 13 -10.27 2.84 -13.92
C GLY A 13 -10.90 3.95 -13.08
N GLN A 14 -11.22 3.67 -11.82
CA GLN A 14 -11.88 4.61 -10.90
C GLN A 14 -10.94 5.73 -10.41
N LEU A 15 -9.62 5.46 -10.36
CA LEU A 15 -8.60 6.47 -10.02
C LEU A 15 -8.66 7.69 -10.94
N ALA A 16 -8.92 7.48 -12.24
CA ALA A 16 -9.03 8.55 -13.21
C ALA A 16 -10.35 9.33 -13.06
N GLU A 17 -11.45 8.64 -12.77
CA GLU A 17 -12.78 9.25 -12.59
C GLU A 17 -12.89 10.07 -11.29
N GLU A 18 -12.18 9.65 -10.24
CA GLU A 18 -12.18 10.31 -8.93
C GLU A 18 -11.12 11.41 -8.79
N GLY A 19 -10.35 11.71 -9.84
CA GLY A 19 -9.24 12.68 -9.77
C GLY A 19 -8.10 12.26 -8.84
N LYS A 20 -8.04 10.98 -8.45
CA LYS A 20 -7.00 10.41 -7.58
C LYS A 20 -5.77 9.96 -8.37
N ALA A 21 -5.87 9.86 -9.69
CA ALA A 21 -4.77 9.46 -10.56
C ALA A 21 -3.52 10.33 -10.36
N GLU A 22 -3.67 11.65 -10.22
CA GLU A 22 -2.53 12.56 -9.98
C GLU A 22 -1.86 12.31 -8.62
N VAL A 23 -2.65 12.01 -7.58
CA VAL A 23 -2.15 11.72 -6.23
C VAL A 23 -1.39 10.40 -6.20
N VAL A 24 -1.95 9.36 -6.84
CA VAL A 24 -1.30 8.06 -6.98
C VAL A 24 -0.03 8.20 -7.81
N GLN A 25 -0.08 8.91 -8.93
CA GLN A 25 1.08 9.15 -9.79
C GLN A 25 2.21 9.86 -9.05
N ALA A 26 1.90 10.92 -8.30
CA ALA A 26 2.88 11.62 -7.49
C ALA A 26 3.51 10.71 -6.41
N SER A 27 2.69 9.87 -5.77
CA SER A 27 3.17 8.93 -4.74
C SER A 27 4.05 7.83 -5.35
N VAL A 28 3.69 7.32 -6.53
CA VAL A 28 4.51 6.37 -7.29
C VAL A 28 5.85 7.01 -7.69
N GLN A 29 5.82 8.24 -8.19
CA GLN A 29 7.02 8.97 -8.57
C GLN A 29 7.96 9.19 -7.37
N ASP A 30 7.42 9.57 -6.22
CA ASP A 30 8.20 9.75 -4.99
C ASP A 30 8.83 8.43 -4.53
N LYS A 31 8.06 7.34 -4.51
CA LYS A 31 8.58 6.01 -4.12
C LYS A 31 9.65 5.51 -5.09
N VAL A 32 9.46 5.68 -6.40
CA VAL A 32 10.47 5.32 -7.42
C VAL A 32 11.74 6.16 -7.23
N THR A 33 11.61 7.46 -7.00
CA THR A 33 12.75 8.36 -6.71
C THR A 33 13.48 7.90 -5.44
N SER A 34 12.75 7.52 -4.40
CA SER A 34 13.34 7.03 -3.14
C SER A 34 14.11 5.72 -3.33
N LEU A 35 13.66 4.84 -4.25
CA LEU A 35 14.30 3.54 -4.49
C LEU A 35 15.53 3.64 -5.40
N LEU A 36 15.47 4.52 -6.41
CA LEU A 36 16.47 4.57 -7.49
C LEU A 36 17.36 5.82 -7.43
N GLY A 37 17.01 6.79 -6.59
CA GLY A 37 17.64 8.11 -6.54
C GLY A 37 17.11 9.08 -7.60
N GLU A 38 16.52 8.58 -8.70
CA GLU A 38 15.89 9.38 -9.75
C GLU A 38 14.66 8.63 -10.28
N ALA A 39 13.52 9.32 -10.37
CA ALA A 39 12.35 8.79 -11.07
C ALA A 39 12.47 8.98 -12.57
N ASN A 40 12.10 7.94 -13.30
CA ASN A 40 11.94 7.98 -14.74
C ASN A 40 10.45 8.11 -15.07
N ASP A 41 10.07 9.16 -15.81
CA ASP A 41 8.66 9.40 -16.16
C ASP A 41 8.04 8.22 -16.92
N MET A 42 8.80 7.53 -17.80
CA MET A 42 8.30 6.35 -18.51
C MET A 42 8.04 5.18 -17.56
N LEU A 43 8.86 5.02 -16.51
CA LEU A 43 8.66 3.99 -15.50
C LEU A 43 7.40 4.27 -14.66
N VAL A 44 7.19 5.53 -14.28
CA VAL A 44 5.99 5.96 -13.55
C VAL A 44 4.74 5.72 -14.38
N GLU A 45 4.74 6.14 -15.65
CA GLU A 45 3.63 5.89 -16.58
C GLU A 45 3.38 4.38 -16.80
N TYR A 46 4.45 3.59 -16.89
CA TYR A 46 4.34 2.13 -17.01
C TYR A 46 3.66 1.50 -15.78
N ILE A 47 4.02 1.96 -14.57
CA ILE A 47 3.39 1.52 -13.33
C ILE A 47 1.91 1.92 -13.29
N MET A 48 1.59 3.17 -13.64
CA MET A 48 0.20 3.65 -13.72
C MET A 48 -0.64 2.82 -14.70
N LEU A 49 -0.05 2.40 -15.82
CA LEU A 49 -0.69 1.52 -16.79
C LEU A 49 -0.95 0.12 -16.21
N MET A 50 -0.02 -0.45 -15.44
CA MET A 50 -0.22 -1.74 -14.78
C MET A 50 -1.35 -1.69 -13.74
N ILE A 51 -1.44 -0.60 -12.96
CA ILE A 51 -2.53 -0.35 -12.01
C ILE A 51 -3.86 -0.23 -12.74
N SER A 52 -3.89 0.49 -13.86
CA SER A 52 -5.10 0.68 -14.68
C SER A 52 -5.60 -0.62 -15.32
N ASN A 53 -4.69 -1.56 -15.61
CA ASN A 53 -5.01 -2.88 -16.17
C ASN A 53 -5.36 -3.93 -15.11
N CYS A 54 -5.47 -3.54 -13.83
CA CYS A 54 -5.77 -4.47 -12.73
C CYS A 54 -4.79 -5.65 -12.70
N LYS A 55 -3.50 -5.38 -12.94
CA LYS A 55 -2.46 -6.41 -12.89
C LYS A 55 -2.20 -6.81 -11.42
N ALA A 56 -1.95 -8.10 -11.16
CA ALA A 56 -1.62 -8.57 -9.82
C ALA A 56 -0.25 -8.03 -9.38
N MET A 57 -0.10 -7.66 -8.10
CA MET A 57 1.15 -7.04 -7.62
C MET A 57 2.37 -7.97 -7.77
N GLY A 58 2.17 -9.30 -7.73
CA GLY A 58 3.24 -10.27 -8.02
C GLY A 58 3.76 -10.19 -9.45
N ASP A 59 2.86 -9.94 -10.41
CA ASP A 59 3.24 -9.73 -11.81
C ASP A 59 3.83 -8.33 -12.01
N VAL A 60 3.35 -7.31 -11.28
CA VAL A 60 3.97 -5.98 -11.25
C VAL A 60 5.42 -6.08 -10.78
N ALA A 61 5.70 -6.80 -9.69
CA ALA A 61 7.06 -7.03 -9.20
C ALA A 61 7.92 -7.73 -10.26
N THR A 62 7.36 -8.72 -10.94
CA THR A 62 8.08 -9.48 -11.98
C THR A 62 8.46 -8.59 -13.16
N ASP A 63 7.53 -7.79 -13.68
CA ASP A 63 7.79 -6.84 -14.76
C ASP A 63 8.82 -5.79 -14.36
N LEU A 64 8.72 -5.26 -13.14
CA LEU A 64 9.64 -4.25 -12.62
C LEU A 64 11.03 -4.82 -12.37
N THR A 65 11.18 -6.13 -12.15
CA THR A 65 12.48 -6.76 -11.88
C THR A 65 13.49 -6.52 -12.99
N GLU A 66 13.05 -6.53 -14.26
CA GLU A 66 13.92 -6.26 -15.41
C GLU A 66 14.31 -4.77 -15.54
N LEU A 67 13.53 -3.87 -14.92
CA LEU A 67 13.72 -2.42 -15.01
C LEU A 67 14.51 -1.85 -13.84
N ILE A 68 14.22 -2.30 -12.62
CA ILE A 68 14.73 -1.68 -11.37
C ILE A 68 15.46 -2.66 -10.46
N GLY A 69 15.51 -3.95 -10.81
CA GLY A 69 16.11 -5.02 -10.01
C GLY A 69 15.13 -5.70 -9.06
N GLU A 70 15.43 -6.96 -8.71
CA GLU A 70 14.54 -7.84 -7.92
C GLU A 70 14.26 -7.29 -6.51
N ALA A 71 15.26 -6.77 -5.83
CA ALA A 71 15.07 -6.26 -4.46
C ALA A 71 14.14 -5.04 -4.45
N GLN A 72 14.39 -4.09 -5.35
CA GLN A 72 13.59 -2.88 -5.49
C GLN A 72 12.18 -3.16 -6.00
N SER A 73 12.02 -4.12 -6.93
CA SER A 73 10.72 -4.49 -7.48
C SER A 73 9.82 -5.15 -6.45
N LEU A 74 10.36 -6.02 -5.60
CA LEU A 74 9.63 -6.63 -4.50
C LEU A 74 9.21 -5.58 -3.47
N GLU A 75 10.13 -4.73 -3.02
CA GLU A 75 9.81 -3.66 -2.06
C GLU A 75 8.76 -2.69 -2.62
N PHE A 76 8.88 -2.33 -3.90
CA PHE A 76 7.93 -1.43 -4.55
C PHE A 76 6.53 -2.05 -4.67
N ALA A 77 6.44 -3.31 -5.12
CA ALA A 77 5.15 -3.96 -5.33
C ALA A 77 4.42 -4.27 -4.02
N GLU A 78 5.16 -4.60 -2.96
CA GLU A 78 4.61 -4.74 -1.61
C GLU A 78 4.03 -3.42 -1.13
N TRP A 79 4.82 -2.33 -1.18
CA TRP A 79 4.36 -0.98 -0.84
C TRP A 79 3.16 -0.54 -1.68
N LEU A 80 3.17 -0.80 -2.99
CA LEU A 80 2.08 -0.40 -3.89
C LEU A 80 0.79 -1.14 -3.53
N GLY A 81 0.88 -2.42 -3.18
CA GLY A 81 -0.24 -3.21 -2.69
C GLY A 81 -0.85 -2.60 -1.42
N GLU A 82 -0.04 -2.30 -0.42
CA GLU A 82 -0.49 -1.68 0.84
C GLU A 82 -1.06 -0.27 0.61
N TYR A 83 -0.40 0.53 -0.22
CA TYR A 83 -0.83 1.89 -0.55
C TYR A 83 -2.19 1.90 -1.23
N LEU A 84 -2.42 0.99 -2.19
CA LEU A 84 -3.69 0.88 -2.91
C LEU A 84 -4.80 0.26 -2.05
N GLN A 85 -4.47 -0.65 -1.13
CA GLN A 85 -5.41 -1.14 -0.12
C GLN A 85 -5.87 -0.01 0.79
N GLY A 86 -4.95 0.77 1.36
CA GLY A 86 -5.29 1.93 2.18
C GLY A 86 -6.01 3.05 1.41
N ALA A 87 -5.70 3.23 0.12
CA ALA A 87 -6.42 4.14 -0.75
C ALA A 87 -7.87 3.67 -1.04
N SER A 88 -8.11 2.35 -1.00
CA SER A 88 -9.45 1.77 -1.07
C SER A 88 -10.19 1.92 0.25
N GLU A 89 -9.50 1.86 1.40
CA GLU A 89 -10.09 2.13 2.72
C GLU A 89 -10.50 3.60 2.90
N LEU A 90 -9.85 4.54 2.20
CA LEU A 90 -10.33 5.92 2.05
C LEU A 90 -11.69 6.04 1.31
N GLN A 91 -12.21 4.95 0.74
CA GLN A 91 -13.57 4.86 0.18
C GLN A 91 -14.57 4.15 1.12
N GLY A 92 -14.17 3.76 2.33
CA GLY A 92 -15.02 3.02 3.29
C GLY A 92 -15.39 3.83 4.54
N ASP A 93 -16.32 4.79 4.43
CA ASP A 93 -17.19 5.07 5.58
C ASP A 93 -18.13 3.85 5.74
N GLY A 94 -17.71 2.88 6.56
CA GLY A 94 -18.49 1.65 6.75
C GLY A 94 -17.75 0.45 7.36
N ALA A 95 -17.29 0.59 8.61
CA ALA A 95 -17.22 -0.44 9.66
C ALA A 95 -16.55 -1.82 9.38
N ALA A 96 -15.45 -2.09 10.09
CA ALA A 96 -15.31 -3.12 11.14
C ALA A 96 -13.81 -3.22 11.50
N ASP A 97 -13.37 -2.69 12.64
CA ASP A 97 -13.35 -3.41 13.92
C ASP A 97 -12.54 -4.70 13.81
N ASP A 98 -11.20 -4.57 13.88
CA ASP A 98 -10.32 -5.59 14.45
C ASP A 98 -8.96 -4.95 14.78
N ALA A 99 -8.97 -4.05 15.76
CA ALA A 99 -7.76 -3.73 16.51
C ALA A 99 -7.85 -4.47 17.85
N GLU A 100 -7.54 -5.76 17.76
CA GLU A 100 -7.04 -6.66 18.79
C GLU A 100 -6.70 -5.96 20.12
N GLU A 101 -7.59 -6.12 21.12
CA GLU A 101 -7.30 -5.82 22.52
C GLU A 101 -6.28 -6.86 23.04
N ALA A 102 -5.01 -6.62 22.74
CA ALA A 102 -3.89 -7.32 23.36
C ALA A 102 -3.73 -6.82 24.80
N GLY A 103 -4.07 -7.70 25.73
CA GLY A 103 -4.14 -7.40 27.15
C GLY A 103 -2.81 -7.30 27.91
N LYS A 104 -3.01 -7.27 29.24
CA LYS A 104 -2.09 -7.28 30.40
C LYS A 104 -1.54 -5.93 30.83
N ALA A 105 -1.90 -5.52 32.05
CA ALA A 105 -1.07 -5.84 33.22
C ALA A 105 -1.82 -5.54 34.53
N GLU A 106 -1.80 -6.51 35.43
CA GLU A 106 -2.06 -6.31 36.86
C GLU A 106 -1.05 -5.32 37.44
N ALA A 107 -1.53 -4.35 38.22
CA ALA A 107 -0.71 -3.60 39.16
C ALA A 107 -1.46 -3.49 40.49
N ASP A 108 -1.12 -4.44 41.36
CA ASP A 108 -1.19 -4.32 42.81
C ASP A 108 -0.46 -3.06 43.28
N GLN A 109 -1.17 -2.19 44.01
CA GLN A 109 -0.62 -1.43 45.12
C GLN A 109 -1.75 -0.75 45.91
N GLY A 110 -1.72 -0.98 47.23
CA GLY A 110 -2.79 -0.63 48.15
C GLY A 110 -2.87 0.84 48.54
N GLU A 111 -4.03 1.17 49.10
CA GLU A 111 -4.21 2.32 49.98
C GLU A 111 -4.71 1.81 51.33
N ALA A 112 -3.91 2.10 52.35
CA ALA A 112 -4.35 2.13 53.73
C ALA A 112 -5.27 3.34 53.91
N GLU A 113 -6.38 3.20 54.64
CA GLU A 113 -6.80 4.14 55.70
C GLU A 113 -8.15 3.73 56.35
N GLY A 114 -8.15 3.69 57.68
CA GLY A 114 -9.23 4.25 58.52
C GLY A 114 -10.54 3.49 58.73
N ALA A 115 -10.63 2.75 59.84
CA ALA A 115 -11.73 2.87 60.83
C ALA A 115 -11.35 2.13 62.14
#